data_AF-A0A9X3PPA7-F1
#
_entry.id   AF-A0A9X3PPA7-F1
#
_cell.length_a   1.000
_cell.length_b   1.000
_cell.length_c   1.000
_cell.angle_alpha   90.00
_cell.angle_beta   90.00
_cell.angle_gamma   90.00
#
_symmetry.space_group_name_H-M   'P 1'
#
loop_
_entity.id
_entity.type
_entity.pdbx_description
1 polymer ?
#
loop_
_entity_poly.entity_id
_entity_poly.type
_entity_poly.pdbx_seq_one_letter_code
_entity_poly.pdbx_strand_id
1 'polypeptide(L)'
;MARRNSGDDGNGEGSSTGARLLTRALDDGGFSPPTPKTRDRGGERGDRDDQGGDDDPIRRYTDNSDELNRYLRTTDKSSYSPEDRARLDKQAEDVSEALKKRPVPDERQTWRGLPGGAWLDKYKKGDLYSDPAFMSTSTSEAVANRFKTIATGGFSGESRPGAIFKIDGATGRDVGRDSSFGHQKEVLFDRGALFKITDRREDGNTTYIDMTQLG
;
A
#
# COMPACT_ATOMS: atom_id res chain seq x y z
N MET A 1 4.89 -36.73 58.51
CA MET A 1 5.92 -36.01 57.73
C MET A 1 5.22 -35.21 56.65
N ALA A 2 5.26 -33.88 56.76
CA ALA A 2 4.73 -32.94 55.78
C ALA A 2 5.55 -31.65 55.88
N ARG A 3 6.02 -31.12 54.74
CA ARG A 3 5.85 -29.71 54.29
C ARG A 3 6.75 -29.40 53.09
N ARG A 4 6.17 -28.57 52.22
CA ARG A 4 6.64 -27.99 50.96
C ARG A 4 7.66 -26.86 51.19
N ASN A 5 8.49 -26.58 50.17
CA ASN A 5 8.94 -25.25 49.72
C ASN A 5 9.59 -25.45 48.34
N SER A 6 8.97 -25.09 47.21
CA SER A 6 8.93 -23.76 46.56
C SER A 6 10.31 -23.21 46.19
N GLY A 7 10.76 -23.52 44.98
CA GLY A 7 11.75 -22.76 44.22
C GLY A 7 11.05 -22.21 42.99
N ASP A 8 10.84 -20.91 43.01
CA ASP A 8 10.26 -20.06 41.98
C ASP A 8 11.43 -19.45 41.20
N ASP A 9 11.69 -19.95 39.99
CA ASP A 9 12.64 -19.32 39.07
C ASP A 9 11.84 -18.50 38.05
N GLY A 10 11.52 -17.28 38.47
CA GLY A 10 11.00 -16.23 37.61
C GLY A 10 12.02 -15.87 36.54
N ASN A 11 11.82 -16.36 35.32
CA ASN A 11 12.56 -15.89 34.16
C ASN A 11 11.83 -14.66 33.59
N GLY A 12 12.38 -13.48 33.86
CA GLY A 12 11.79 -12.20 33.54
C GLY A 12 11.57 -11.98 32.03
N GLU A 13 10.33 -11.63 31.68
CA GLU A 13 9.99 -11.00 30.42
C GLU A 13 10.66 -9.63 30.32
N GLY A 14 11.73 -9.56 29.53
CA GLY A 14 12.28 -8.29 29.06
C GLY A 14 11.32 -7.64 28.05
N SER A 15 10.44 -6.79 28.55
CA SER A 15 9.68 -5.82 27.75
C SER A 15 10.64 -4.86 27.04
N SER A 16 10.94 -5.13 25.77
CA SER A 16 11.52 -4.12 24.87
C SER A 16 10.39 -3.38 24.16
N THR A 17 9.89 -2.31 24.78
CA THR A 17 8.88 -1.39 24.21
C THR A 17 9.50 -0.49 23.13
N GLY A 18 10.19 -1.08 22.15
CA GLY A 18 10.68 -0.39 20.96
C GLY A 18 9.65 -0.54 19.83
N ALA A 19 9.24 0.56 19.21
CA ALA A 19 8.31 0.52 18.08
C ALA A 19 8.90 -0.31 16.93
N ARG A 20 8.16 -1.32 16.45
CA ARG A 20 8.62 -2.20 15.37
C ARG A 20 8.30 -1.58 14.02
N LEU A 21 9.29 -1.50 13.12
CA LEU A 21 9.07 -1.07 11.74
C LEU A 21 8.60 -2.25 10.86
N LEU A 22 7.45 -2.08 10.21
CA LEU A 22 6.85 -3.03 9.27
C LEU A 22 7.07 -2.50 7.84
N THR A 23 7.91 -3.19 7.06
CA THR A 23 8.22 -2.82 5.66
C THR A 23 7.73 -3.83 4.61
N ARG A 24 7.22 -4.99 5.02
CA ARG A 24 7.07 -6.19 4.15
C ARG A 24 5.63 -6.67 3.89
N ALA A 25 4.65 -5.79 3.82
CA ALA A 25 3.24 -6.22 3.75
C ALA A 25 2.86 -7.05 2.51
N LEU A 26 3.69 -7.11 1.46
CA LEU A 26 3.26 -7.58 0.13
C LEU A 26 4.27 -8.48 -0.63
N ASP A 27 5.37 -8.91 -0.01
CA ASP A 27 6.44 -9.70 -0.69
C ASP A 27 6.20 -11.23 -0.66
N ASP A 28 5.10 -11.70 -0.04
CA ASP A 28 4.82 -13.13 0.15
C ASP A 28 4.26 -13.83 -1.12
N GLY A 29 4.49 -13.28 -2.32
CA GLY A 29 4.12 -13.90 -3.60
C GLY A 29 2.61 -14.09 -3.86
N GLY A 30 1.74 -13.62 -2.96
CA GLY A 30 0.32 -13.98 -2.93
C GLY A 30 -0.66 -12.97 -3.54
N PHE A 31 -0.21 -11.79 -3.99
CA PHE A 31 -1.15 -10.77 -4.47
C PHE A 31 -0.65 -10.02 -5.71
N SER A 32 -1.31 -10.31 -6.83
CA SER A 32 -1.48 -9.36 -7.92
C SER A 32 -2.94 -8.89 -7.84
N PRO A 33 -3.23 -7.59 -7.79
CA PRO A 33 -4.61 -7.13 -7.86
C PRO A 33 -5.24 -7.66 -9.15
N PRO A 34 -6.51 -8.11 -9.13
CA PRO A 34 -7.18 -8.46 -10.37
C PRO A 34 -7.27 -7.19 -11.22
N THR A 35 -6.58 -7.21 -12.36
CA THR A 35 -6.82 -6.26 -13.44
C THR A 35 -8.31 -6.25 -13.77
N PRO A 36 -8.94 -5.11 -14.08
CA PRO A 36 -10.13 -5.09 -14.90
C PRO A 36 -9.79 -5.81 -16.22
N LYS A 37 -10.07 -7.12 -16.29
CA LYS A 37 -9.86 -7.88 -17.51
C LYS A 37 -10.85 -7.37 -18.56
N THR A 38 -10.28 -6.66 -19.52
CA THR A 38 -10.53 -6.83 -20.97
C THR A 38 -11.99 -6.71 -21.41
N ARG A 39 -12.38 -5.50 -21.80
CA ARG A 39 -13.16 -5.34 -23.04
C ARG A 39 -12.21 -5.55 -24.21
N ASP A 40 -12.14 -6.80 -24.64
CA ASP A 40 -12.01 -7.25 -26.03
C ASP A 40 -11.43 -6.23 -27.03
N ARG A 41 -10.11 -6.29 -27.25
CA ARG A 41 -9.51 -6.06 -28.57
C ARG A 41 -8.26 -6.93 -28.68
N GLY A 42 -8.37 -8.02 -29.44
CA GLY A 42 -7.22 -8.69 -30.01
C GLY A 42 -6.38 -7.70 -30.84
N GLY A 43 -5.06 -7.88 -30.78
CA GLY A 43 -4.12 -7.05 -31.51
C GLY A 43 -2.74 -7.17 -30.88
N GLU A 44 -1.85 -7.78 -31.65
CA GLU A 44 -0.40 -7.91 -31.53
C GLU A 44 0.33 -6.97 -30.57
N ARG A 45 1.39 -7.51 -29.95
CA ARG A 45 2.48 -6.77 -29.30
C ARG A 45 3.17 -5.90 -30.37
N GLY A 46 2.58 -4.74 -30.64
CA GLY A 46 3.22 -3.67 -31.38
C GLY A 46 3.99 -2.81 -30.40
N ASP A 47 5.29 -2.65 -30.67
CA ASP A 47 6.09 -1.52 -30.24
C ASP A 47 5.25 -0.24 -30.33
N ARG A 48 4.80 0.26 -29.18
CA ARG A 48 4.27 1.61 -29.12
C ARG A 48 5.44 2.51 -28.82
N ASP A 49 5.99 3.04 -29.90
CA ASP A 49 6.75 4.28 -29.85
C ASP A 49 5.98 5.29 -28.98
N ASP A 50 6.59 5.62 -27.85
CA ASP A 50 6.17 6.62 -26.87
C ASP A 50 6.33 8.02 -27.48
N GLN A 51 5.52 8.33 -28.48
CA GLN A 51 5.42 9.66 -29.07
C GLN A 51 4.03 10.26 -28.80
N GLY A 52 3.99 11.16 -27.81
CA GLY A 52 3.02 12.25 -27.77
C GLY A 52 1.70 11.98 -27.06
N GLY A 53 1.72 11.98 -25.73
CA GLY A 53 0.52 12.14 -24.90
C GLY A 53 0.88 12.34 -23.43
N ASP A 54 0.79 13.58 -22.93
CA ASP A 54 1.04 14.04 -21.55
C ASP A 54 2.25 13.40 -20.84
N ASP A 55 3.40 14.09 -20.86
CA ASP A 55 4.61 13.74 -20.11
C ASP A 55 4.49 14.00 -18.59
N ASP A 56 3.35 13.66 -17.99
CA ASP A 56 3.17 13.75 -16.55
C ASP A 56 3.52 12.41 -15.89
N PRO A 57 4.60 12.34 -15.08
CA PRO A 57 4.96 11.13 -14.35
C PRO A 57 3.83 10.58 -13.48
N ILE A 58 2.97 11.46 -12.94
CA ILE A 58 1.82 11.04 -12.11
C ILE A 58 0.82 10.24 -12.95
N ARG A 59 0.44 10.75 -14.11
CA ARG A 59 -0.49 10.07 -15.02
C ARG A 59 0.04 8.70 -15.43
N ARG A 60 1.29 8.65 -15.89
CA ARG A 60 1.98 7.39 -16.25
C ARG A 60 2.00 6.38 -15.10
N TYR A 61 2.24 6.85 -13.87
CA TYR A 61 2.18 6.01 -12.69
C TYR A 61 0.76 5.50 -12.40
N THR A 62 -0.26 6.35 -12.45
CA THR A 62 -1.65 5.93 -12.16
C THR A 62 -2.20 4.92 -13.18
N ASP A 63 -1.71 4.96 -14.42
CA ASP A 63 -2.10 4.01 -15.48
C ASP A 63 -1.45 2.63 -15.32
N ASN A 64 -0.23 2.55 -14.77
CA ASN A 64 0.51 1.30 -14.61
C ASN A 64 1.36 1.26 -13.32
N SER A 65 0.72 1.43 -12.18
CA SER A 65 1.41 1.51 -10.88
C SER A 65 2.02 0.19 -10.43
N ASP A 66 1.51 -0.94 -10.91
CA ASP A 66 1.82 -2.28 -10.40
C ASP A 66 3.27 -2.69 -10.65
N GLU A 67 3.80 -2.39 -11.84
CA GLU A 67 5.18 -2.73 -12.19
C GLU A 67 6.18 -2.00 -11.28
N LEU A 68 6.02 -0.68 -11.17
CA LEU A 68 6.88 0.16 -10.34
C LEU A 68 6.76 -0.22 -8.87
N ASN A 69 5.55 -0.38 -8.35
CA ASN A 69 5.33 -0.71 -6.95
C ASN A 69 5.81 -2.12 -6.60
N ARG A 70 5.76 -3.09 -7.53
CA ARG A 70 6.37 -4.41 -7.34
C ARG A 70 7.89 -4.28 -7.24
N TYR A 71 8.50 -3.59 -8.20
CA TYR A 71 9.94 -3.36 -8.23
C TYR A 71 10.47 -2.69 -6.95
N LEU A 72 9.75 -1.67 -6.45
CA LEU A 72 10.12 -0.96 -5.23
C LEU A 72 10.01 -1.83 -3.96
N ARG A 73 9.11 -2.82 -3.94
CA ARG A 73 8.93 -3.75 -2.81
C ARG A 73 9.86 -4.96 -2.88
N THR A 74 10.41 -5.28 -4.05
CA THR A 74 11.34 -6.40 -4.22
C THR A 74 12.67 -6.10 -3.52
N THR A 75 13.01 -6.93 -2.53
CA THR A 75 14.28 -6.81 -1.79
C THR A 75 15.48 -7.24 -2.64
N ASP A 76 15.37 -8.39 -3.33
CA ASP A 76 16.40 -8.90 -4.24
C ASP A 76 16.02 -8.61 -5.70
N LYS A 77 16.68 -7.61 -6.28
CA LYS A 77 16.42 -7.13 -7.65
C LYS A 77 17.27 -7.86 -8.71
N SER A 78 17.86 -9.01 -8.39
CA SER A 78 18.66 -9.80 -9.33
C SER A 78 17.87 -10.31 -10.54
N SER A 79 16.54 -10.44 -10.41
CA SER A 79 15.63 -10.81 -11.51
C SER A 79 15.36 -9.69 -12.52
N TYR A 80 15.70 -8.44 -12.20
CA TYR A 80 15.55 -7.30 -13.10
C TYR A 80 16.83 -7.10 -13.92
N SER A 81 16.69 -6.75 -15.19
CA SER A 81 17.83 -6.34 -16.02
C SER A 81 18.44 -5.02 -15.50
N PRO A 82 19.73 -4.72 -15.76
CA PRO A 82 20.30 -3.40 -15.46
C PRO A 82 19.49 -2.24 -16.07
N GLU A 83 19.00 -2.41 -17.29
CA GLU A 83 18.20 -1.43 -18.01
C GLU A 83 16.85 -1.20 -17.33
N ASP A 84 16.15 -2.26 -16.91
CA ASP A 84 14.89 -2.14 -16.19
C ASP A 84 15.06 -1.48 -14.83
N ARG A 85 16.13 -1.80 -14.10
CA ARG A 85 16.44 -1.13 -12.83
C ARG A 85 16.62 0.37 -13.03
N ALA A 86 17.45 0.76 -13.99
CA ALA A 86 17.69 2.18 -14.29
C ALA A 86 16.41 2.91 -14.71
N ARG A 87 15.59 2.29 -15.56
CA ARG A 87 14.29 2.84 -16.00
C ARG A 87 13.32 3.01 -14.83
N LEU A 88 13.15 1.99 -13.99
CA LEU A 88 12.19 2.00 -12.88
C LEU A 88 12.67 2.89 -11.72
N ASP A 89 13.98 2.95 -11.46
CA ASP A 89 14.56 3.89 -10.49
C ASP A 89 14.32 5.34 -10.95
N LYS A 90 14.59 5.64 -12.22
CA LYS A 90 14.28 6.95 -12.80
C LYS A 90 12.79 7.27 -12.73
N GLN A 91 11.92 6.31 -13.06
CA GLN A 91 10.47 6.50 -12.96
C GLN A 91 10.04 6.80 -11.52
N ALA A 92 10.60 6.14 -10.51
CA ALA A 92 10.33 6.44 -9.11
C ALA A 92 10.74 7.88 -8.76
N GLU A 93 11.92 8.32 -9.16
CA GLU A 93 12.40 9.69 -8.95
C GLU A 93 11.48 10.73 -9.61
N ASP A 94 11.13 10.51 -10.88
CA ASP A 94 10.26 11.41 -11.64
C ASP A 94 8.87 11.54 -10.97
N VAL A 95 8.31 10.46 -10.42
CA VAL A 95 7.04 10.48 -9.68
C VAL A 95 7.17 11.25 -8.36
N SER A 96 8.22 11.00 -7.57
CA SER A 96 8.46 11.74 -6.32
C SER A 96 8.64 13.24 -6.58
N GLU A 97 9.36 13.63 -7.63
CA GLU A 97 9.53 15.05 -8.01
C GLU A 97 8.22 15.68 -8.50
N ALA A 98 7.39 14.92 -9.24
CA ALA A 98 6.09 15.40 -9.67
C ALA A 98 5.13 15.59 -8.48
N LEU A 99 5.16 14.68 -7.49
CA LEU A 99 4.33 14.77 -6.27
C LEU A 99 4.60 16.04 -5.46
N LYS A 100 5.86 16.47 -5.36
CA LYS A 100 6.23 17.71 -4.63
C LYS A 100 5.51 18.95 -5.15
N LYS A 101 5.15 18.94 -6.45
CA LYS A 101 4.47 20.04 -7.14
C LYS A 101 2.95 19.99 -7.00
N ARG A 102 2.41 18.90 -6.44
CA ARG A 102 0.97 18.70 -6.30
C ARG A 102 0.43 19.31 -5.00
N PRO A 103 -0.84 19.75 -5.00
CA PRO A 103 -1.45 20.31 -3.81
C PRO A 103 -1.58 19.25 -2.72
N VAL A 104 -1.52 19.72 -1.48
CA VAL A 104 -1.98 18.93 -0.34
C VAL A 104 -3.51 18.88 -0.40
N PRO A 105 -4.16 17.72 -0.18
CA PRO A 105 -5.61 17.66 -0.17
C PRO A 105 -6.20 18.47 1.00
N ASP A 106 -7.39 19.01 0.81
CA ASP A 106 -8.14 19.71 1.88
C ASP A 106 -8.47 18.76 3.04
N GLU A 107 -8.75 17.50 2.71
CA GLU A 107 -8.99 16.42 3.67
C GLU A 107 -7.71 15.60 3.89
N ARG A 108 -7.24 15.57 5.14
CA ARG A 108 -6.07 14.77 5.55
C ARG A 108 -6.38 13.30 5.78
N GLN A 109 -7.64 12.99 6.04
CA GLN A 109 -8.08 11.62 6.27
C GLN A 109 -8.28 10.91 4.94
N THR A 110 -7.59 9.81 4.72
CA THR A 110 -7.70 8.98 3.53
C THR A 110 -7.85 7.51 3.87
N TRP A 111 -8.28 6.72 2.89
CA TRP A 111 -8.55 5.30 3.03
C TRP A 111 -7.90 4.49 1.90
N ARG A 112 -7.45 3.29 2.22
CA ARG A 112 -6.92 2.33 1.24
C ARG A 112 -7.51 0.94 1.47
N GLY A 113 -8.09 0.37 0.42
CA GLY A 113 -8.59 -1.00 0.42
C GLY A 113 -7.51 -1.99 0.02
N LEU A 114 -7.41 -3.09 0.77
CA LEU A 114 -6.38 -4.12 0.61
C LEU A 114 -7.01 -5.51 0.72
N PRO A 115 -6.39 -6.54 0.11
CA PRO A 115 -6.74 -7.92 0.44
C PRO A 115 -6.42 -8.20 1.91
N GLY A 116 -7.10 -9.17 2.52
CA GLY A 116 -6.72 -9.69 3.83
C GLY A 116 -5.50 -10.62 3.76
N GLY A 117 -5.14 -11.20 4.90
CA GLY A 117 -4.10 -12.24 4.97
C GLY A 117 -3.35 -12.24 6.30
N ALA A 118 -2.55 -13.28 6.52
CA ALA A 118 -1.77 -13.48 7.74
C ALA A 118 -0.75 -12.35 8.02
N TRP A 119 -0.42 -11.54 7.01
CA TRP A 119 0.44 -10.37 7.19
C TRP A 119 -0.17 -9.32 8.13
N LEU A 120 -1.51 -9.26 8.25
CA LEU A 120 -2.22 -8.35 9.15
C LEU A 120 -2.00 -8.66 10.63
N ASP A 121 -1.60 -9.87 10.98
CA ASP A 121 -1.33 -10.27 12.38
C ASP A 121 -0.08 -9.58 12.94
N LYS A 122 0.76 -9.06 12.04
CA LYS A 122 1.97 -8.30 12.37
C LYS A 122 1.67 -6.84 12.68
N TYR A 123 0.47 -6.34 12.36
CA TYR A 123 0.09 -4.94 12.56
C TYR A 123 -0.46 -4.77 13.96
N LYS A 124 0.29 -4.14 14.87
CA LYS A 124 -0.16 -3.89 16.23
C LYS A 124 -0.16 -2.41 16.53
N LYS A 125 -1.07 -1.99 17.40
CA LYS A 125 -1.09 -0.62 17.91
C LYS A 125 0.27 -0.27 18.51
N GLY A 126 0.78 0.89 18.12
CA GLY A 126 2.10 1.38 18.52
C GLY A 126 3.23 1.04 17.55
N ASP A 127 3.05 0.06 16.65
CA ASP A 127 4.03 -0.27 15.61
C ASP A 127 4.10 0.83 14.55
N LEU A 128 5.20 0.83 13.81
CA LEU A 128 5.44 1.70 12.67
C LEU A 128 5.22 0.92 11.38
N TYR A 129 4.59 1.55 10.41
CA TYR A 129 4.39 1.02 9.07
C TYR A 129 5.03 1.96 8.06
N SER A 130 5.72 1.38 7.07
CA SER A 130 6.21 2.11 5.90
C SER A 130 6.15 1.20 4.68
N ASP A 131 5.71 1.73 3.54
CA ASP A 131 5.75 1.03 2.26
C ASP A 131 6.99 1.49 1.47
N PRO A 132 7.87 0.59 1.02
CA PRO A 132 8.96 0.94 0.11
C PRO A 132 8.48 1.50 -1.23
N ALA A 133 7.23 1.21 -1.62
CA ALA A 133 6.58 1.75 -2.80
C ALA A 133 5.70 2.97 -2.47
N PHE A 134 5.13 3.59 -3.51
CA PHE A 134 4.12 4.62 -3.34
C PHE A 134 2.83 4.02 -2.77
N MET A 135 2.15 4.78 -1.92
CA MET A 135 0.89 4.35 -1.31
C MET A 135 -0.28 5.20 -1.82
N SER A 136 -1.07 4.61 -2.72
CA SER A 136 -2.31 5.22 -3.22
C SER A 136 -3.44 5.05 -2.21
N THR A 137 -4.14 6.14 -1.94
CA THR A 137 -5.28 6.23 -1.02
C THR A 137 -6.38 7.08 -1.66
N SER A 138 -7.56 7.12 -1.06
CA SER A 138 -8.66 7.98 -1.50
C SER A 138 -9.19 8.77 -0.31
N THR A 139 -9.68 9.99 -0.50
CA THR A 139 -10.51 10.69 0.50
C THR A 139 -11.95 10.16 0.56
N SER A 140 -12.27 9.07 -0.17
CA SER A 140 -13.56 8.40 -0.10
C SER A 140 -13.41 6.97 0.43
N GLU A 141 -13.96 6.72 1.61
CA GLU A 141 -14.07 5.38 2.18
C GLU A 141 -14.84 4.40 1.25
N ALA A 142 -15.83 4.90 0.52
CA ALA A 142 -16.59 4.09 -0.44
C ALA A 142 -15.69 3.60 -1.61
N VAL A 143 -14.79 4.47 -2.10
CA VAL A 143 -13.81 4.10 -3.14
C VAL A 143 -12.84 3.05 -2.58
N ALA A 144 -12.31 3.25 -1.38
CA ALA A 144 -11.43 2.27 -0.73
C ALA A 144 -12.11 0.91 -0.53
N ASN A 145 -13.39 0.90 -0.10
CA ASN A 145 -14.16 -0.34 0.02
C ASN A 145 -14.38 -1.03 -1.33
N ARG A 146 -14.58 -0.27 -2.43
CA ARG A 146 -14.64 -0.85 -3.77
C ARG A 146 -13.33 -1.55 -4.15
N PHE A 147 -12.19 -0.93 -3.87
CA PHE A 147 -10.87 -1.55 -4.11
C PHE A 147 -10.66 -2.80 -3.25
N LYS A 148 -11.08 -2.78 -1.97
CA LYS A 148 -11.09 -3.98 -1.12
C LYS A 148 -11.92 -5.10 -1.77
N THR A 149 -13.14 -4.81 -2.20
CA THR A 149 -14.03 -5.80 -2.85
C THR A 149 -13.41 -6.37 -4.13
N ILE A 150 -12.76 -5.54 -4.94
CA ILE A 150 -12.01 -5.98 -6.13
C ILE A 150 -10.89 -6.94 -5.70
N ALA A 151 -10.08 -6.53 -4.71
CA ALA A 151 -8.94 -7.30 -4.21
C ALA A 151 -9.33 -8.64 -3.58
N THR A 152 -10.51 -8.74 -2.97
CA THR A 152 -10.98 -9.95 -2.28
C THR A 152 -11.83 -10.88 -3.15
N GLY A 153 -11.98 -10.60 -4.45
CA GLY A 153 -12.75 -11.45 -5.35
C GLY A 153 -14.27 -11.31 -5.17
N GLY A 154 -14.76 -10.18 -4.64
CA GLY A 154 -16.19 -9.98 -4.41
C GLY A 154 -17.09 -10.11 -5.66
N PHE A 155 -16.51 -10.03 -6.86
CA PHE A 155 -17.22 -10.25 -8.13
C PHE A 155 -17.27 -11.71 -8.58
N SER A 156 -16.52 -12.62 -7.95
CA SER A 156 -16.50 -14.05 -8.26
C SER A 156 -17.33 -14.92 -7.29
N GLY A 157 -18.11 -14.30 -6.39
CA GLY A 157 -19.01 -15.00 -5.47
C GLY A 157 -18.35 -15.54 -4.19
N GLU A 158 -17.02 -15.51 -4.09
CA GLU A 158 -16.25 -15.88 -2.89
C GLU A 158 -15.62 -14.63 -2.28
N SER A 159 -16.27 -14.03 -1.28
CA SER A 159 -15.73 -12.86 -0.59
C SER A 159 -14.65 -13.28 0.42
N ARG A 160 -13.39 -13.08 0.08
CA ARG A 160 -12.26 -13.30 1.00
C ARG A 160 -12.15 -12.18 2.04
N PRO A 161 -11.50 -12.43 3.19
CA PRO A 161 -11.19 -11.37 4.14
C PRO A 161 -10.45 -10.22 3.48
N GLY A 162 -10.76 -9.00 3.89
CA GLY A 162 -10.16 -7.77 3.37
C GLY A 162 -9.64 -6.88 4.49
N ALA A 163 -8.90 -5.83 4.12
CA ALA A 163 -8.49 -4.80 5.06
C ALA A 163 -8.80 -3.39 4.55
N ILE A 164 -9.01 -2.48 5.49
CA ILE A 164 -9.08 -1.04 5.26
C ILE A 164 -8.01 -0.38 6.11
N PHE A 165 -7.13 0.36 5.46
CA PHE A 165 -6.27 1.32 6.14
C PHE A 165 -7.00 2.66 6.18
N LYS A 166 -7.12 3.24 7.37
CA LYS A 166 -7.61 4.60 7.60
C LYS A 166 -6.42 5.44 8.06
N ILE A 167 -6.06 6.45 7.28
CA ILE A 167 -4.82 7.21 7.45
C ILE A 167 -5.17 8.67 7.72
N ASP A 168 -4.65 9.21 8.81
CA ASP A 168 -4.52 10.66 9.01
C ASP A 168 -3.14 11.08 8.51
N GLY A 169 -3.09 11.68 7.32
CA GLY A 169 -1.86 11.96 6.57
C GLY A 169 -1.58 13.45 6.38
N ALA A 170 -0.32 13.85 6.51
CA ALA A 170 0.12 15.24 6.38
C ALA A 170 0.77 15.55 5.03
N THR A 171 1.45 14.58 4.41
CA THR A 171 2.26 14.82 3.20
C THR A 171 1.68 14.19 1.94
N GLY A 172 0.53 13.52 2.04
CA GLY A 172 -0.18 12.99 0.88
C GLY A 172 -0.49 14.11 -0.10
N ARG A 173 -0.47 13.79 -1.39
CA ARG A 173 -0.69 14.76 -2.47
C ARG A 173 -1.91 14.37 -3.28
N ASP A 174 -2.78 15.34 -3.54
CA ASP A 174 -3.93 15.14 -4.42
C ASP A 174 -3.44 14.97 -5.86
N VAL A 175 -3.70 13.78 -6.40
CA VAL A 175 -3.41 13.40 -7.79
C VAL A 175 -4.69 13.11 -8.57
N GLY A 176 -5.86 13.34 -7.97
CA GLY A 176 -7.15 13.01 -8.57
C GLY A 176 -7.41 13.75 -9.88
N ARG A 177 -6.90 14.98 -10.05
CA ARG A 177 -7.11 15.73 -11.31
C ARG A 177 -6.28 15.20 -12.48
N ASP A 178 -5.17 14.54 -12.18
CA ASP A 178 -4.20 14.07 -13.17
C ASP A 178 -4.27 12.54 -13.37
N SER A 179 -4.96 11.84 -12.46
CA SER A 179 -5.27 10.42 -12.57
C SER A 179 -6.32 10.21 -13.68
N SER A 180 -6.10 9.19 -14.51
CA SER A 180 -7.07 8.72 -15.52
C SER A 180 -8.45 8.35 -14.92
N PHE A 181 -8.55 8.31 -13.59
CA PHE A 181 -9.75 8.01 -12.83
C PHE A 181 -10.18 9.15 -11.90
N GLY A 182 -10.18 10.41 -12.33
CA GLY A 182 -10.36 11.58 -11.44
C GLY A 182 -11.62 11.68 -10.57
N HIS A 183 -12.53 10.72 -10.65
CA HIS A 183 -13.61 10.49 -9.69
C HIS A 183 -13.17 9.73 -8.42
N GLN A 184 -11.93 9.23 -8.35
CA GLN A 184 -11.42 8.42 -7.24
C GLN A 184 -10.87 9.25 -6.07
N LYS A 185 -10.80 10.59 -6.20
CA LYS A 185 -10.24 11.50 -5.20
C LYS A 185 -8.92 10.97 -4.63
N GLU A 186 -8.02 10.59 -5.53
CA GLU A 186 -6.81 9.87 -5.20
C GLU A 186 -5.81 10.78 -4.50
N VAL A 187 -5.28 10.30 -3.38
CA VAL A 187 -4.18 10.92 -2.64
C VAL A 187 -3.03 9.93 -2.62
N LEU A 188 -1.88 10.35 -3.13
CA LEU A 188 -0.67 9.53 -3.22
C LEU A 188 0.34 9.96 -2.17
N PHE A 189 0.80 9.01 -1.36
CA PHE A 189 1.96 9.19 -0.48
C PHE A 189 3.22 8.72 -1.19
N ASP A 190 4.30 9.46 -0.98
CA ASP A 190 5.62 9.12 -1.51
C ASP A 190 6.15 7.83 -0.88
N ARG A 191 7.12 7.22 -1.56
CA ARG A 191 7.80 6.01 -1.08
C ARG A 191 8.47 6.24 0.27
N GLY A 192 8.39 5.24 1.15
CA GLY A 192 9.00 5.32 2.48
C GLY A 192 8.28 6.23 3.47
N ALA A 193 7.09 6.76 3.12
CA ALA A 193 6.25 7.47 4.09
C ALA A 193 6.04 6.60 5.34
N LEU A 194 6.14 7.22 6.50
CA LEU A 194 6.16 6.53 7.79
C LEU A 194 4.86 6.80 8.55
N PHE A 195 4.26 5.75 9.08
CA PHE A 195 2.98 5.82 9.78
C PHE A 195 3.09 5.10 11.11
N LYS A 196 2.44 5.65 12.14
CA LYS A 196 2.23 4.95 13.41
C LYS A 196 0.85 4.32 13.41
N ILE A 197 0.77 3.04 13.72
CA ILE A 197 -0.51 2.34 13.90
C ILE A 197 -1.11 2.80 15.23
N THR A 198 -2.27 3.45 15.15
CA THR A 198 -2.97 4.01 16.32
C THR A 198 -4.05 3.08 16.83
N ASP A 199 -4.62 2.26 15.96
CA ASP A 199 -5.60 1.23 16.33
C ASP A 199 -5.64 0.06 15.35
N ARG A 200 -6.10 -1.10 15.83
CA ARG A 200 -6.45 -2.27 15.00
C ARG A 200 -7.73 -2.86 15.55
N ARG A 201 -8.71 -3.06 14.67
CA ARG A 201 -9.97 -3.73 15.00
C ARG A 201 -10.42 -4.63 13.87
N GLU A 202 -11.24 -5.60 14.21
CA GLU A 202 -11.93 -6.47 13.25
C GLU A 202 -13.41 -6.17 13.32
N ASP A 203 -14.04 -6.03 12.16
CA ASP A 203 -15.49 -5.87 12.02
C ASP A 203 -15.97 -6.71 10.82
N GLY A 204 -16.71 -7.77 11.15
CA GLY A 204 -17.07 -8.83 10.21
C GLY A 204 -15.83 -9.43 9.54
N ASN A 205 -15.82 -9.41 8.20
CA ASN A 205 -14.73 -9.94 7.39
C ASN A 205 -13.68 -8.88 7.00
N THR A 206 -13.66 -7.73 7.70
CA THR A 206 -12.74 -6.62 7.42
C THR A 206 -11.88 -6.33 8.64
N THR A 207 -10.57 -6.30 8.44
CA THR A 207 -9.63 -5.73 9.41
C THR A 207 -9.44 -4.24 9.13
N TYR A 208 -9.68 -3.41 10.14
CA TYR A 208 -9.40 -1.98 10.07
C TYR A 208 -8.11 -1.66 10.81
N ILE A 209 -7.21 -0.96 10.13
CA ILE A 209 -5.97 -0.44 10.71
C ILE A 209 -6.03 1.08 10.61
N ASP A 210 -6.08 1.74 11.77
CA ASP A 210 -6.02 3.18 11.85
C ASP A 210 -4.57 3.61 12.04
N MET A 211 -4.16 4.64 11.30
CA MET A 211 -2.78 5.10 11.26
C MET A 211 -2.71 6.63 11.22
N THR A 212 -1.64 7.17 11.80
CA THR A 212 -1.28 8.58 11.68
C THR A 212 0.11 8.69 11.08
N GLN A 213 0.27 9.54 10.07
CA GLN A 213 1.58 9.79 9.46
C GLN A 213 2.54 10.45 10.47
N LEU A 214 3.79 10.02 10.43
CA LEU A 214 4.90 10.65 11.13
C LEU A 214 5.73 11.45 10.12
N GLY A 215 5.82 12.76 10.32
CA GLY A 215 6.54 13.70 9.44
C GLY A 215 5.68 14.21 8.31
#